data_AF-A0A2V7YG79-F1
#
_entry.id   AF-A0A2V7YG79-F1
#
_cell.length_a   1.000
_cell.length_b   1.000
_cell.length_c   1.000
_cell.angle_alpha   90.00
_cell.angle_beta   90.00
_cell.angle_gamma   90.00
#
_symmetry.space_group_name_H-M   'P 1'
#
loop_
_entity.id
_entity.type
_entity.pdbx_description
1 polymer ?
#
loop_
_entity_poly.entity_id
_entity_poly.type
_entity_poly.pdbx_seq_one_letter_code
_entity_poly.pdbx_strand_id
1 'polypeptide(L)'
;MTESDERSDEARQTFEYFSNEYAQALHAFKAIEDQSTTLMLLGVADDLRGFVDQFIEMSTRTKRLAEEKNEPHFAEWFGELIEKAEALRGAIPKR
;
A
#
# COMPACT_ATOMS: atom_id res chain seq x y z
N MET A 1 -26.81 17.92 -21.79
CA MET A 1 -26.44 17.87 -20.36
C MET A 1 -26.20 16.40 -20.04
N THR A 2 -25.03 15.86 -20.38
CA THR A 2 -24.79 14.41 -20.24
C THR A 2 -23.31 14.12 -20.01
N GLU A 3 -22.43 14.78 -20.77
CA GLU A 3 -20.97 14.55 -20.69
C GLU A 3 -20.32 15.04 -19.38
N SER A 4 -20.94 15.98 -18.67
CA SER A 4 -20.48 16.48 -17.36
C SER A 4 -20.85 15.54 -16.21
N ASP A 5 -21.97 14.81 -16.34
CA ASP A 5 -22.43 13.89 -15.31
C ASP A 5 -21.62 12.58 -15.36
N GLU A 6 -21.33 12.07 -16.55
CA GLU A 6 -20.50 10.86 -16.75
C GLU A 6 -19.06 11.04 -16.22
N ARG A 7 -18.43 12.19 -16.48
CA ARG A 7 -17.10 12.52 -15.94
C ARG A 7 -17.10 12.65 -14.42
N SER A 8 -18.22 13.11 -13.83
CA SER A 8 -18.36 13.23 -12.38
C SER A 8 -18.50 11.85 -11.71
N ASP A 9 -19.23 10.92 -12.34
CA ASP A 9 -19.39 9.56 -11.82
C ASP A 9 -18.09 8.77 -11.91
N GLU A 10 -17.32 8.91 -12.98
CA GLU A 10 -16.00 8.28 -13.12
C GLU A 10 -15.00 8.77 -12.05
N ALA A 11 -14.97 10.08 -11.80
CA ALA A 11 -14.12 10.66 -10.76
C ALA A 11 -14.50 10.12 -9.37
N ARG A 12 -15.79 10.02 -9.08
CA ARG A 12 -16.29 9.47 -7.81
C ARG A 12 -15.91 8.00 -7.63
N GLN A 13 -16.08 7.19 -8.67
CA GLN A 13 -15.71 5.77 -8.65
C GLN A 13 -14.20 5.59 -8.46
N THR A 14 -13.40 6.42 -9.12
CA THR A 14 -11.93 6.40 -9.00
C THR A 14 -11.50 6.73 -7.57
N PHE A 15 -12.07 7.79 -6.98
CA PHE A 15 -11.82 8.15 -5.59
C PHE A 15 -12.20 7.05 -4.61
N GLU A 16 -13.40 6.46 -4.77
CA GLU A 16 -13.88 5.39 -3.89
C GLU A 16 -13.00 4.15 -3.97
N TYR A 17 -12.59 3.78 -5.19
CA TYR A 17 -11.65 2.69 -5.42
C TYR A 17 -10.33 2.92 -4.65
N PHE A 18 -9.63 4.03 -4.89
CA PHE A 18 -8.35 4.27 -4.23
C PHE A 18 -8.47 4.49 -2.72
N SER A 19 -9.58 5.06 -2.25
CA SER A 19 -9.85 5.17 -0.80
C SER A 19 -9.93 3.79 -0.14
N ASN A 20 -10.63 2.85 -0.77
CA ASN A 20 -10.76 1.48 -0.27
C ASN A 20 -9.42 0.74 -0.32
N GLU A 21 -8.69 0.83 -1.43
CA GLU A 21 -7.36 0.22 -1.57
C GLU A 21 -6.38 0.78 -0.53
N TYR A 22 -6.40 2.10 -0.31
CA TYR A 22 -5.52 2.73 0.67
C TYR A 22 -5.86 2.31 2.10
N ALA A 23 -7.15 2.24 2.45
CA ALA A 23 -7.59 1.77 3.76
C ALA A 23 -7.15 0.32 4.02
N GLN A 24 -7.26 -0.55 3.00
CA GLN A 24 -6.79 -1.94 3.08
C GLN A 24 -5.27 -2.03 3.24
N ALA A 25 -4.52 -1.25 2.45
CA ALA A 25 -3.06 -1.21 2.55
C ALA A 25 -2.60 -0.69 3.92
N LEU A 26 -3.23 0.37 4.44
CA LEU A 26 -2.92 0.89 5.77
C LEU A 26 -3.19 -0.14 6.87
N HIS A 27 -4.30 -0.88 6.78
CA HIS A 27 -4.62 -1.94 7.74
C HIS A 27 -3.61 -3.09 7.66
N ALA A 28 -3.25 -3.53 6.44
CA ALA A 28 -2.26 -4.56 6.23
C ALA A 28 -0.87 -4.15 6.76
N PHE A 29 -0.45 -2.91 6.50
CA PHE A 29 0.82 -2.39 6.99
C PHE A 29 0.88 -2.37 8.52
N LYS A 30 -0.16 -1.87 9.18
CA LYS A 30 -0.25 -1.89 10.65
C LYS A 30 -0.17 -3.30 11.22
N ALA A 31 -0.85 -4.26 10.60
CA ALA A 31 -0.77 -5.65 11.03
C ALA A 31 0.66 -6.21 10.91
N ILE A 32 1.39 -5.85 9.84
CA ILE A 32 2.80 -6.20 9.67
C ILE A 32 3.66 -5.55 10.76
N GLU A 33 3.47 -4.25 11.03
CA GLU A 33 4.20 -3.55 12.09
C GLU A 33 3.97 -4.17 13.47
N ASP A 34 2.72 -4.42 13.84
CA ASP A 34 2.35 -4.99 15.13
C ASP A 34 2.92 -6.41 15.32
N GLN A 35 2.94 -7.20 14.24
CA GLN A 35 3.43 -8.58 14.27
C GLN A 35 4.96 -8.68 14.10
N SER A 36 5.62 -7.63 13.59
CA SER A 36 7.05 -7.65 13.28
C SER A 36 7.92 -8.06 14.47
N THR A 37 7.64 -7.50 15.65
CA THR A 37 8.39 -7.82 16.88
C THR A 37 8.20 -9.28 17.29
N THR A 38 6.97 -9.79 17.17
CA THR A 38 6.64 -11.18 17.51
C THR A 38 7.30 -12.17 16.54
N LEU A 39 7.24 -11.89 15.23
CA LEU A 39 7.83 -12.74 14.19
C LEU A 39 9.37 -12.74 14.27
N MET A 40 9.98 -11.61 14.61
CA MET A 40 11.42 -11.54 14.87
C MET A 40 11.83 -12.38 16.09
N LEU A 41 11.05 -12.37 17.18
CA LEU A 41 11.32 -13.18 18.37
C LEU A 41 11.17 -14.69 18.13
N LEU A 42 10.22 -15.09 17.28
CA LEU A 42 9.97 -16.50 16.94
C LEU A 42 10.95 -17.07 15.91
N GLY A 43 11.90 -16.26 15.41
CA GLY A 43 12.90 -16.69 14.43
C GLY A 43 12.33 -16.90 13.02
N VAL A 44 11.18 -16.28 12.74
CA VAL A 44 10.44 -16.37 11.45
C VAL A 44 10.67 -15.11 10.61
N ALA A 45 11.91 -14.63 10.61
CA ALA A 45 12.30 -13.40 9.92
C ALA A 45 12.11 -13.49 8.39
N ASP A 46 12.27 -14.68 7.81
CA ASP A 46 12.13 -14.91 6.38
C ASP A 46 10.67 -14.74 5.92
N ASP A 47 9.70 -15.22 6.70
CA ASP A 47 8.26 -15.05 6.39
C ASP A 47 7.84 -13.59 6.54
N LEU A 48 8.32 -12.91 7.60
CA LEU A 48 8.09 -11.46 7.77
C LEU A 48 8.63 -10.68 6.56
N ARG A 49 9.82 -11.03 6.08
CA ARG A 49 10.39 -10.43 4.86
C ARG A 49 9.51 -10.70 3.64
N GLY A 50 9.00 -11.93 3.50
CA GLY A 50 8.07 -12.29 2.42
C GLY A 50 6.79 -11.45 2.42
N PHE A 51 6.18 -11.27 3.59
CA PHE A 51 4.98 -10.43 3.73
C PHE A 51 5.26 -8.96 3.40
N VAL A 52 6.39 -8.42 3.84
CA VAL A 52 6.80 -7.05 3.53
C VAL A 52 7.07 -6.88 2.03
N ASP A 53 7.74 -7.85 1.38
CA ASP A 53 8.02 -7.81 -0.05
C ASP A 53 6.71 -7.83 -0.86
N GLN A 54 5.75 -8.68 -0.49
CA GLN A 54 4.43 -8.73 -1.13
C GLN A 54 3.64 -7.43 -0.94
N PHE A 55 3.69 -6.84 0.26
CA PHE A 55 3.05 -5.56 0.55
C PHE A 55 3.61 -4.43 -0.33
N ILE A 56 4.93 -4.37 -0.47
CA ILE A 56 5.62 -3.37 -1.31
C ILE A 56 5.19 -3.54 -2.78
N GLU A 57 5.16 -4.77 -3.28
CA GLU A 57 4.76 -5.04 -4.67
C GLU A 57 3.34 -4.57 -4.96
N MET A 58 2.38 -4.94 -4.11
CA MET A 58 0.98 -4.55 -4.25
C MET A 58 0.81 -3.03 -4.17
N SER A 59 1.41 -2.40 -3.16
CA SER A 59 1.32 -0.94 -2.97
C SER A 59 1.97 -0.18 -4.13
N THR A 60 3.07 -0.69 -4.68
CA THR A 60 3.74 -0.11 -5.87
C THR A 60 2.85 -0.18 -7.10
N ARG A 61 2.15 -1.30 -7.29
CA ARG A 61 1.21 -1.46 -8.40
C ARG A 61 0.04 -0.47 -8.29
N THR A 62 -0.52 -0.30 -7.10
CA THR A 62 -1.63 0.63 -6.88
C THR A 62 -1.18 2.08 -6.98
N LYS A 63 0.02 2.43 -6.50
CA LYS A 63 0.65 3.75 -6.72
C LYS A 63 0.73 4.09 -8.19
N ARG A 64 1.26 3.18 -9.02
CA ARG A 64 1.36 3.38 -10.47
C ARG A 64 -0.01 3.59 -11.10
N LEU A 65 -1.01 2.82 -10.69
CA LEU A 65 -2.38 2.99 -11.18
C LEU A 65 -2.96 4.36 -10.80
N ALA A 66 -2.67 4.88 -9.60
CA ALA A 66 -3.06 6.22 -9.19
C ALA A 66 -2.38 7.31 -10.03
N GLU A 67 -1.09 7.15 -10.36
CA GLU A 67 -0.37 8.05 -11.28
C GLU A 67 -1.01 8.03 -12.68
N GLU A 68 -1.32 6.85 -13.22
CA GLU A 68 -1.98 6.67 -14.52
C GLU A 68 -3.38 7.30 -14.56
N LYS A 69 -4.09 7.29 -13.43
CA LYS A 69 -5.42 7.90 -13.27
C LYS A 69 -5.39 9.38 -12.88
N ASN A 70 -4.21 9.99 -12.81
CA ASN A 70 -4.01 11.39 -12.42
C ASN A 70 -4.57 11.70 -11.01
N GLU A 71 -4.37 10.76 -10.09
CA GLU A 71 -4.74 10.83 -8.67
C GLU A 71 -3.49 11.01 -7.79
N PRO A 72 -2.88 12.21 -7.78
CA PRO A 72 -1.55 12.42 -7.19
C PRO A 72 -1.50 12.21 -5.68
N HIS A 73 -2.59 12.54 -4.97
CA HIS A 73 -2.66 12.36 -3.51
C HIS A 73 -2.58 10.88 -3.12
N PHE A 74 -3.27 10.01 -3.85
CA PHE A 74 -3.19 8.57 -3.61
C PHE A 74 -1.82 8.02 -3.98
N ALA A 75 -1.23 8.49 -5.08
CA ALA A 75 0.14 8.10 -5.43
C ALA A 75 1.16 8.49 -4.35
N GLU A 76 1.01 9.67 -3.74
CA GLU A 76 1.82 10.12 -2.61
C GLU A 76 1.60 9.23 -1.37
N TRP A 77 0.35 8.99 -0.98
CA TRP A 77 0.05 8.18 0.21
C TRP A 77 0.52 6.72 0.09
N PHE A 78 0.36 6.09 -1.08
CA PHE A 78 0.95 4.79 -1.32
C PHE A 78 2.48 4.84 -1.32
N GLY A 79 3.08 5.93 -1.81
CA GLY A 79 4.51 6.19 -1.72
C GLY A 79 5.02 6.16 -0.27
N GLU A 80 4.36 6.89 0.63
CA GLU A 80 4.72 6.88 2.06
C GLU A 80 4.63 5.48 2.69
N LEU A 81 3.61 4.70 2.34
CA LEU A 81 3.46 3.32 2.83
C LEU A 81 4.58 2.41 2.33
N ILE A 82 4.97 2.56 1.07
CA ILE A 82 6.08 1.82 0.46
C ILE A 82 7.39 2.16 1.17
N GLU A 83 7.68 3.44 1.38
CA GLU A 83 8.92 3.87 2.07
C GLU A 83 9.02 3.30 3.49
N LYS A 84 7.90 3.31 4.24
CA LYS A 84 7.84 2.72 5.58
C LYS A 84 8.06 1.20 5.54
N ALA A 85 7.48 0.51 4.56
CA ALA A 85 7.68 -0.93 4.38
C ALA A 85 9.11 -1.28 3.95
N GLU A 86 9.75 -0.47 3.10
CA GLU A 86 11.15 -0.65 2.73
C GLU A 86 12.09 -0.46 3.93
N ALA A 87 11.81 0.52 4.79
CA ALA A 87 12.55 0.70 6.03
C ALA A 87 12.43 -0.53 6.95
N LEU A 88 11.21 -1.06 7.11
CA LEU A 88 10.99 -2.29 7.86
C LEU A 88 11.73 -3.48 7.25
N ARG A 89 11.66 -3.65 5.92
CA ARG A 89 12.38 -4.68 5.17
C ARG A 89 13.89 -4.66 5.44
N GLY A 90 14.46 -3.45 5.52
CA GLY A 90 15.87 -3.24 5.80
C GLY A 90 16.27 -3.59 7.24
N ALA A 91 15.35 -3.47 8.19
CA ALA A 91 15.56 -3.82 9.59
C ALA A 91 15.52 -5.33 9.86
N ILE A 92 14.93 -6.12 8.95
CA ILE A 92 14.85 -7.58 9.08
C ILE A 92 16.23 -8.20 8.80
N PRO A 93 16.84 -8.93 9.76
CA PRO A 93 18.13 -9.58 9.56
C PRO A 93 18.08 -10.55 8.37
N LYS A 94 19.09 -10.49 7.50
CA LYS A 94 19.35 -11.54 6.51
C LYS A 94 20.05 -12.69 7.24
N ARG A 95 19.50 -13.90 7.17
CA ARG A 95 20.21 -15.11 7.60
C ARG A 95 21.44 -15.37 6.75
#